data_AF-A0A1X6NRH2-F1
#
_entry.id   AF-A0A1X6NRH2-F1
#
_cell.length_a   1.000
_cell.length_b   1.000
_cell.length_c   1.000
_cell.angle_alpha   90.00
_cell.angle_beta   90.00
_cell.angle_gamma   90.00
#
_symmetry.space_group_name_H-M   'P 1'
#
loop_
_entity.id
_entity.type
_entity.pdbx_description
1 polymer ?
#
loop_
_entity_poly.entity_id
_entity_poly.type
_entity_poly.pdbx_seq_one_letter_code
_entity_poly.pdbx_strand_id
1 'polypeptide(L)'
;MGRLPAMALAAAAVAAVATVAAAAHGPTPTPKLMKITNASGQDCINRWYVSGRDVAAGKWVWADETRCCPPRVAPKTMTVFRGGKRCTSTWTQCDTALNDDGNCVRKWCDATVCAEPVCPPTPPVMKTRYVRRGGERCVKTWSACGKRLSRGVCTWKGCDVVRCQPPCAKPAAKTMRSQSAGRVCVDHWWPAALSVDTSKDGMDCKWGWKDVKVCHCRDGNKPVWKRC
;
A
#
# COMPACT_ATOMS: atom_id res chain seq x y z
N MET A 1 -113.78 -31.95 9.01
CA MET A 1 -113.77 -32.16 10.48
C MET A 1 -112.30 -32.21 10.90
N GLY A 2 -111.72 -31.36 11.72
CA GLY A 2 -112.16 -30.17 12.45
C GLY A 2 -110.96 -29.56 13.20
N ARG A 3 -111.10 -28.28 13.56
CA ARG A 3 -110.49 -27.54 14.68
C ARG A 3 -108.99 -27.12 14.62
N LEU A 4 -108.80 -25.83 14.34
CA LEU A 4 -107.87 -24.93 15.06
C LEU A 4 -108.32 -24.81 16.54
N PRO A 5 -107.47 -24.48 17.55
CA PRO A 5 -106.64 -23.27 17.57
C PRO A 5 -105.31 -23.32 18.37
N ALA A 6 -104.66 -22.15 18.39
CA ALA A 6 -103.38 -21.76 18.95
C ALA A 6 -103.13 -22.04 20.44
N MET A 7 -101.85 -22.20 20.79
CA MET A 7 -101.25 -21.66 22.02
C MET A 7 -99.78 -21.31 21.77
N ALA A 8 -99.43 -20.06 22.08
CA ALA A 8 -98.07 -19.58 22.23
C ALA A 8 -97.68 -19.63 23.72
N LEU A 9 -96.44 -20.00 24.06
CA LEU A 9 -95.43 -19.16 24.73
C LEU A 9 -94.21 -19.97 25.22
N ALA A 10 -93.03 -19.45 24.86
CA ALA A 10 -91.75 -19.33 25.59
C ALA A 10 -91.09 -20.52 26.32
N ALA A 11 -89.81 -20.81 25.99
CA ALA A 11 -88.66 -20.52 26.87
C ALA A 11 -87.29 -20.90 26.24
N ALA A 12 -86.23 -20.37 26.85
CA ALA A 12 -84.88 -20.14 26.36
C ALA A 12 -83.91 -21.33 26.20
N ALA A 13 -82.91 -21.11 25.32
CA ALA A 13 -81.47 -21.40 25.42
C ALA A 13 -80.95 -22.86 25.41
N VAL A 14 -80.01 -23.16 24.50
CA VAL A 14 -78.54 -23.27 24.70
C VAL A 14 -77.91 -24.00 23.49
N ALA A 15 -76.72 -23.54 23.11
CA ALA A 15 -75.88 -23.99 21.99
C ALA A 15 -75.23 -25.39 22.16
N ALA A 16 -74.90 -26.02 21.02
CA ALA A 16 -73.77 -26.96 20.85
C ALA A 16 -73.46 -27.02 19.34
N VAL A 17 -72.53 -26.22 18.79
CA VAL A 17 -71.07 -26.42 18.75
C VAL A 17 -70.67 -27.86 18.38
N ALA A 18 -70.37 -28.05 17.09
CA ALA A 18 -69.40 -29.05 16.65
C ALA A 18 -68.27 -28.32 15.90
N THR A 19 -67.46 -27.59 16.66
CA THR A 19 -66.13 -27.18 16.20
C THR A 19 -65.27 -28.43 16.13
N VAL A 20 -64.94 -28.87 14.92
CA VAL A 20 -63.86 -29.84 14.70
C VAL A 20 -62.58 -29.19 15.21
N ALA A 21 -62.09 -29.66 16.35
CA ALA A 21 -60.79 -29.27 16.87
C ALA A 21 -59.75 -29.67 15.82
N ALA A 22 -59.17 -28.67 15.14
CA ALA A 22 -57.91 -28.85 14.44
C ALA A 22 -56.89 -29.28 15.49
N ALA A 23 -56.62 -30.59 15.55
CA ALA A 23 -55.59 -31.14 16.41
C ALA A 23 -54.32 -30.33 16.18
N ALA A 24 -53.82 -29.67 17.23
CA ALA A 24 -52.56 -28.95 17.19
C ALA A 24 -51.47 -29.97 16.84
N HIS A 25 -51.03 -29.94 15.58
CA HIS A 25 -50.01 -30.83 15.09
C HIS A 25 -48.64 -30.25 15.42
N GLY A 26 -47.69 -31.12 15.80
CA GLY A 26 -46.31 -30.74 16.07
C GLY A 26 -45.65 -30.03 14.88
N PRO A 27 -44.48 -29.38 15.09
CA PRO A 27 -43.86 -28.56 14.05
C PRO A 27 -43.62 -29.34 12.75
N THR A 28 -43.90 -28.71 11.61
CA THR A 28 -43.62 -29.31 10.30
C THR A 28 -42.11 -29.53 10.17
N PRO A 29 -41.66 -30.74 9.78
CA PRO A 29 -40.25 -31.03 9.58
C PRO A 29 -39.59 -30.06 8.58
N THR A 30 -38.36 -29.63 8.89
CA THR A 30 -37.59 -28.76 8.00
C THR A 30 -37.17 -29.49 6.72
N PRO A 31 -37.30 -28.86 5.53
CA PRO A 31 -36.78 -29.42 4.29
C PRO A 31 -35.28 -29.75 4.38
N LYS A 32 -34.85 -30.81 3.70
CA LYS A 32 -33.45 -31.23 3.63
C LYS A 32 -32.92 -31.04 2.21
N LEU A 33 -31.67 -30.59 2.09
CA LEU A 33 -30.98 -30.43 0.82
C LEU A 33 -29.78 -31.37 0.80
N MET A 34 -29.66 -32.18 -0.25
CA MET A 34 -28.51 -33.05 -0.48
C MET A 34 -27.91 -32.79 -1.85
N LYS A 35 -26.57 -32.78 -1.92
CA LYS A 35 -25.83 -32.66 -3.18
C LYS A 35 -25.43 -34.05 -3.66
N ILE A 36 -25.70 -34.33 -4.92
CA ILE A 36 -25.47 -35.63 -5.55
C ILE A 36 -24.75 -35.36 -6.87
N THR A 37 -23.66 -36.07 -7.14
CA THR A 37 -23.05 -36.07 -8.47
C THR A 37 -23.65 -37.21 -9.27
N ASN A 38 -24.25 -36.91 -10.42
CA ASN A 38 -24.84 -37.95 -11.27
C ASN A 38 -23.76 -38.70 -12.07
N ALA A 39 -24.14 -39.80 -12.73
CA ALA A 39 -23.21 -40.63 -13.51
C ALA A 39 -22.52 -39.88 -14.66
N SER A 40 -23.10 -38.78 -15.14
CA SER A 40 -22.51 -37.89 -16.15
C SER A 40 -21.57 -36.82 -15.58
N GLY A 41 -21.31 -36.84 -14.26
CA GLY A 41 -20.43 -35.88 -13.58
C GLY A 41 -21.05 -34.50 -13.33
N GLN A 42 -22.38 -34.35 -13.46
CA GLN A 42 -23.09 -33.11 -13.15
C GLN A 42 -23.42 -33.06 -11.65
N ASP A 43 -23.28 -31.88 -11.05
CA ASP A 43 -23.70 -31.61 -9.69
C ASP A 43 -25.22 -31.38 -9.67
N CYS A 44 -25.95 -32.27 -9.01
CA CYS A 44 -27.39 -32.18 -8.80
C CYS A 44 -27.71 -31.91 -7.32
N ILE A 45 -28.79 -31.19 -7.08
CA ILE A 45 -29.26 -30.84 -5.74
C ILE A 45 -30.64 -31.46 -5.59
N ASN A 46 -30.74 -32.42 -4.65
CA ASN A 46 -32.00 -33.04 -4.27
C ASN A 46 -32.57 -32.31 -3.05
N ARG A 47 -33.79 -31.79 -3.20
CA ARG A 47 -34.56 -31.12 -2.15
C ARG A 47 -35.68 -32.05 -1.68
N TRP A 48 -35.62 -32.42 -0.41
CA TRP A 48 -36.63 -33.22 0.27
C TRP A 48 -37.52 -32.29 1.08
N TYR A 49 -38.82 -32.32 0.82
CA TYR A 49 -39.80 -31.47 1.49
C TYR A 49 -41.05 -32.27 1.87
N VAL A 50 -41.79 -31.76 2.86
CA VAL A 50 -43.04 -32.39 3.29
C VAL A 50 -44.13 -31.99 2.29
N SER A 51 -44.70 -32.97 1.60
CA SER A 51 -45.78 -32.76 0.63
C SER A 51 -47.17 -32.92 1.24
N GLY A 52 -47.26 -33.54 2.43
CA GLY A 52 -48.52 -33.73 3.14
C GLY A 52 -48.34 -34.57 4.40
N ARG A 53 -49.47 -34.97 5.00
CA ARG A 53 -49.49 -35.85 6.17
C ARG A 53 -50.43 -37.01 5.93
N ASP A 54 -49.95 -38.22 6.21
CA ASP A 54 -50.79 -39.40 6.28
C ASP A 54 -51.55 -39.37 7.62
N VAL A 55 -52.84 -39.11 7.54
CA VAL A 55 -53.72 -38.96 8.71
C VAL A 55 -54.01 -40.32 9.36
N ALA A 56 -53.95 -41.42 8.60
CA ALA A 56 -54.17 -42.77 9.11
C ALA A 56 -52.92 -43.33 9.82
N ALA A 57 -51.73 -43.07 9.27
CA ALA A 57 -50.46 -43.52 9.86
C ALA A 57 -49.82 -42.51 10.83
N GLY A 58 -50.34 -41.28 10.89
CA GLY A 58 -49.81 -40.19 11.73
C GLY A 58 -48.46 -39.63 11.29
N LYS A 59 -47.94 -40.03 10.12
CA LYS A 59 -46.60 -39.72 9.61
C LYS A 59 -46.60 -38.62 8.55
N TRP A 60 -45.49 -37.90 8.44
CA TRP A 60 -45.27 -36.93 7.37
C TRP A 60 -44.94 -37.63 6.06
N VAL A 61 -45.57 -37.19 4.97
CA VAL A 61 -45.28 -37.62 3.61
C VAL A 61 -44.19 -36.72 3.04
N TRP A 62 -43.10 -37.32 2.59
CA TRP A 62 -41.98 -36.61 1.98
C TRP A 62 -42.06 -36.75 0.46
N ALA A 63 -41.81 -35.65 -0.23
CA ALA A 63 -41.54 -35.61 -1.65
C ALA A 63 -40.11 -35.12 -1.87
N ASP A 64 -39.52 -35.50 -3.00
CA ASP A 64 -38.19 -35.08 -3.39
C ASP A 64 -38.21 -34.48 -4.81
N GLU A 65 -37.42 -33.43 -5.01
CA GLU A 65 -37.19 -32.81 -6.31
C GLU A 65 -35.68 -32.74 -6.54
N THR A 66 -35.21 -33.36 -7.63
CA THR A 66 -33.80 -33.31 -8.02
C THR A 66 -33.63 -32.34 -9.19
N ARG A 67 -32.79 -31.32 -8.99
CA ARG A 67 -32.37 -30.41 -10.07
C ARG A 67 -30.89 -30.55 -10.35
N CYS A 68 -30.55 -30.88 -11.59
CA CYS A 68 -29.16 -30.96 -12.04
C CYS A 68 -28.70 -29.63 -12.60
N CYS A 69 -27.58 -29.13 -12.09
CA CYS A 69 -27.00 -27.88 -12.55
C CYS A 69 -26.10 -28.10 -13.77
N PRO A 70 -25.92 -27.07 -14.61
CA PRO A 70 -24.99 -27.14 -15.74
C PRO A 70 -23.58 -27.56 -15.27
N PRO A 71 -22.81 -28.25 -16.13
CA PRO A 71 -21.49 -28.74 -15.78
C PRO A 71 -20.56 -27.62 -15.29
N ARG A 72 -19.52 -28.03 -14.55
CA ARG A 72 -18.50 -27.12 -14.04
C ARG A 72 -17.80 -26.42 -15.20
N VAL A 73 -17.56 -25.13 -15.01
CA VAL A 73 -16.80 -24.33 -15.96
C VAL A 73 -15.31 -24.41 -15.67
N ALA A 74 -14.51 -24.31 -16.72
CA ALA A 74 -13.05 -24.31 -16.60
C ALA A 74 -12.58 -23.16 -15.70
N PRO A 75 -11.50 -23.36 -14.91
CA PRO A 75 -10.90 -22.30 -14.12
C PRO A 75 -10.49 -21.11 -14.99
N LYS A 76 -10.68 -19.90 -14.48
CA LYS A 76 -10.21 -18.67 -15.13
C LYS A 76 -9.02 -18.12 -14.39
N THR A 77 -8.02 -17.63 -15.11
CA THR A 77 -6.84 -17.00 -14.50
C THR A 77 -6.73 -15.53 -14.91
N MET A 78 -6.25 -14.70 -13.98
CA MET A 78 -6.00 -13.28 -14.23
C MET A 78 -4.70 -12.86 -13.53
N THR A 79 -3.90 -12.03 -14.19
CA THR A 79 -2.74 -11.40 -13.55
C THR A 79 -3.22 -10.20 -12.74
N VAL A 80 -2.89 -10.18 -11.45
CA VAL A 80 -3.15 -9.07 -10.53
C VAL A 80 -1.85 -8.64 -9.85
N PHE A 81 -1.78 -7.40 -9.37
CA PHE A 81 -0.61 -6.90 -8.65
C PHE A 81 -0.96 -6.59 -7.21
N ARG A 82 -0.34 -7.32 -6.26
CA ARG A 82 -0.50 -7.08 -4.81
C ARG A 82 0.84 -6.70 -4.21
N GLY A 83 0.91 -5.55 -3.53
CA GLY A 83 2.16 -5.05 -2.96
C GLY A 83 3.30 -4.90 -3.98
N GLY A 84 2.98 -4.60 -5.24
CA GLY A 84 3.94 -4.50 -6.34
C GLY A 84 4.44 -5.84 -6.91
N LYS A 85 4.05 -6.98 -6.33
CA LYS A 85 4.36 -8.33 -6.83
C LYS A 85 3.36 -8.74 -7.91
N ARG A 86 3.82 -9.53 -8.88
CA ARG A 86 2.95 -10.13 -9.89
C ARG A 86 2.31 -11.38 -9.28
N CYS A 87 0.99 -11.41 -9.24
CA CYS A 87 0.24 -12.54 -8.73
C CYS A 87 -0.69 -13.09 -9.82
N THR A 88 -0.90 -14.40 -9.80
CA THR A 88 -1.90 -15.07 -10.62
C THR A 88 -3.09 -15.39 -9.71
N SER A 89 -4.24 -14.82 -10.05
CA SER A 89 -5.52 -15.11 -9.42
C SER A 89 -6.24 -16.15 -10.25
N THR A 90 -6.52 -17.31 -9.67
CA THR A 90 -7.23 -18.42 -10.30
C THR A 90 -8.61 -18.53 -9.67
N TRP A 91 -9.65 -18.46 -10.50
CA TRP A 91 -11.04 -18.54 -10.13
C TRP A 91 -11.57 -19.90 -10.55
N THR A 92 -11.94 -20.72 -9.57
CA THR A 92 -12.47 -22.07 -9.80
C THR A 92 -13.87 -22.17 -9.21
N GLN A 93 -14.79 -22.83 -9.90
CA GLN A 93 -16.09 -23.17 -9.33
C GLN A 93 -15.86 -24.22 -8.23
N CYS A 94 -16.00 -23.80 -6.98
CA CYS A 94 -15.81 -24.68 -5.82
C CYS A 94 -17.12 -25.27 -5.32
N ASP A 95 -18.24 -24.58 -5.53
CA ASP A 95 -19.54 -25.08 -5.10
C ASP A 95 -20.69 -24.62 -6.04
N THR A 96 -21.81 -25.31 -5.93
CA THR A 96 -23.07 -25.01 -6.62
C THR A 96 -24.22 -25.10 -5.61
N ALA A 97 -25.13 -24.13 -5.63
CA ALA A 97 -26.30 -24.09 -4.75
C ALA A 97 -27.56 -23.70 -5.55
N LEU A 98 -28.74 -23.91 -4.98
CA LEU A 98 -29.98 -23.34 -5.50
C LEU A 98 -30.27 -22.00 -4.79
N ASN A 99 -30.73 -20.99 -5.51
CA ASN A 99 -31.34 -19.80 -4.89
C ASN A 99 -32.80 -20.08 -4.50
N ASP A 100 -33.47 -19.09 -3.92
CA ASP A 100 -34.86 -19.20 -3.45
C ASP A 100 -35.85 -19.54 -4.59
N ASP A 101 -35.53 -19.14 -5.82
CA ASP A 101 -36.31 -19.46 -7.04
C ASP A 101 -36.02 -20.87 -7.60
N GLY A 102 -35.10 -21.63 -6.97
CA GLY A 102 -34.69 -22.95 -7.45
C GLY A 102 -33.75 -22.92 -8.66
N ASN A 103 -33.10 -21.79 -8.93
CA ASN A 103 -32.09 -21.63 -9.98
C ASN A 103 -30.69 -21.96 -9.47
N CYS A 104 -29.87 -22.58 -10.32
CA CYS A 104 -28.49 -22.91 -10.00
C CYS A 104 -27.60 -21.67 -9.92
N VAL A 105 -26.99 -21.44 -8.76
CA VAL A 105 -26.00 -20.41 -8.50
C VAL A 105 -24.64 -21.06 -8.28
N ARG A 106 -23.65 -20.60 -9.04
CA ARG A 106 -22.26 -21.04 -8.91
C ARG A 106 -21.55 -20.21 -7.85
N LYS A 107 -20.86 -20.88 -6.94
CA LYS A 107 -19.93 -20.24 -6.02
C LYS A 107 -18.51 -20.39 -6.56
N TRP A 108 -17.83 -19.25 -6.63
CA TRP A 108 -16.46 -19.16 -7.10
C TRP A 108 -15.53 -19.03 -5.92
N CYS A 109 -14.44 -19.79 -5.95
CA CYS A 109 -13.34 -19.65 -5.04
C CYS A 109 -12.16 -19.02 -5.79
N ASP A 110 -11.54 -18.03 -5.18
CA ASP A 110 -10.32 -17.42 -5.68
C ASP A 110 -9.11 -17.97 -4.93
N ALA A 111 -8.09 -18.38 -5.67
CA ALA A 111 -6.77 -18.65 -5.15
C ALA A 111 -5.80 -17.65 -5.77
N THR A 112 -5.09 -16.88 -4.93
CA THR A 112 -4.09 -15.92 -5.42
C THR A 112 -2.70 -16.39 -5.04
N VAL A 113 -1.87 -16.64 -6.04
CA VAL A 113 -0.45 -17.01 -5.85
C VAL A 113 0.42 -15.87 -6.34
N CYS A 114 1.30 -15.35 -5.48
CA CYS A 114 2.20 -14.25 -5.80
C CYS A 114 3.64 -14.76 -5.97
N ALA A 115 4.29 -14.37 -7.06
CA ALA A 115 5.71 -14.63 -7.25
C ALA A 115 6.54 -13.53 -6.56
N GLU A 116 7.61 -13.91 -5.87
CA GLU A 116 8.59 -12.94 -5.37
C GLU A 116 9.48 -12.49 -6.53
N PRO A 117 9.50 -11.20 -6.89
CA PRO A 117 10.35 -10.71 -7.96
C PRO A 117 11.82 -10.70 -7.51
N VAL A 118 12.69 -11.28 -8.33
CA VAL A 118 14.15 -11.25 -8.09
C VAL A 118 14.70 -9.88 -8.46
N CYS A 119 15.47 -9.29 -7.54
CA CYS A 119 16.13 -8.01 -7.77
C CYS A 119 17.44 -8.23 -8.54
N PRO A 120 17.82 -7.30 -9.45
CA PRO A 120 19.15 -7.32 -10.04
C PRO A 120 20.21 -7.19 -8.94
N PRO A 121 21.48 -7.55 -9.22
CA PRO A 121 22.58 -7.35 -8.28
C PRO A 121 22.62 -5.90 -7.81
N THR A 122 23.03 -5.69 -6.56
CA THR A 122 23.11 -4.35 -5.98
C THR A 122 24.05 -3.49 -6.82
N PRO A 123 23.57 -2.38 -7.40
CA PRO A 123 24.40 -1.50 -8.19
C PRO A 123 25.49 -0.86 -7.32
N PRO A 124 26.66 -0.57 -7.91
CA PRO A 124 27.74 0.08 -7.18
C PRO A 124 27.34 1.48 -6.71
N VAL A 125 28.02 1.96 -5.68
CA VAL A 125 27.89 3.35 -5.23
C VAL A 125 28.35 4.28 -6.34
N MET A 126 27.50 5.23 -6.72
CA MET A 126 27.80 6.21 -7.76
C MET A 126 28.07 7.57 -7.14
N LYS A 127 29.12 8.24 -7.60
CA LYS A 127 29.45 9.60 -7.17
C LYS A 127 29.32 10.57 -8.34
N THR A 128 28.52 11.60 -8.18
CA THR A 128 28.41 12.71 -9.12
C THR A 128 28.91 13.98 -8.46
N ARG A 129 29.91 14.62 -9.07
CA ARG A 129 30.49 15.88 -8.59
C ARG A 129 29.95 17.02 -9.42
N TYR A 130 29.54 18.11 -8.78
CA TYR A 130 29.01 19.28 -9.45
C TYR A 130 29.29 20.56 -8.65
N VAL A 131 29.28 21.70 -9.32
CA VAL A 131 29.45 23.01 -8.70
C VAL A 131 28.13 23.75 -8.82
N ARG A 132 27.65 24.32 -7.70
CA ARG A 132 26.44 25.15 -7.69
C ARG A 132 26.76 26.56 -8.16
N ARG A 133 25.72 27.33 -8.50
CA ARG A 133 25.84 28.71 -8.97
C ARG A 133 26.62 29.63 -8.00
N GLY A 134 26.59 29.36 -6.70
CA GLY A 134 27.33 30.11 -5.67
C GLY A 134 28.80 29.69 -5.49
N GLY A 135 29.33 28.79 -6.33
CA GLY A 135 30.70 28.27 -6.21
C GLY A 135 30.85 27.14 -5.18
N GLU A 136 29.79 26.76 -4.49
CA GLU A 136 29.78 25.56 -3.62
C GLU A 136 30.03 24.31 -4.45
N ARG A 137 30.95 23.47 -3.99
CA ARG A 137 31.22 22.19 -4.63
C ARG A 137 30.51 21.08 -3.87
N CYS A 138 29.69 20.32 -4.59
CA CYS A 138 28.88 19.26 -4.02
C CYS A 138 29.24 17.91 -4.62
N VAL A 139 29.19 16.89 -3.77
CA VAL A 139 29.27 15.50 -4.16
C VAL A 139 27.95 14.83 -3.80
N LYS A 140 27.24 14.37 -4.82
CA LYS A 140 26.08 13.51 -4.69
C LYS A 140 26.56 12.06 -4.72
N THR A 141 26.39 11.36 -3.61
CA THR A 141 26.66 9.92 -3.52
C THR A 141 25.33 9.18 -3.54
N TRP A 142 25.10 8.39 -4.57
CA TRP A 142 23.95 7.52 -4.69
C TRP A 142 24.34 6.12 -4.21
N SER A 143 23.52 5.52 -3.35
CA SER A 143 23.63 4.11 -2.97
C SER A 143 22.26 3.43 -2.96
N ALA A 144 22.26 2.12 -3.16
CA ALA A 144 21.07 1.30 -2.98
C ALA A 144 20.82 1.08 -1.47
N CYS A 145 19.68 1.55 -0.97
CA CYS A 145 19.32 1.47 0.46
C CYS A 145 18.04 0.66 0.73
N GLY A 146 17.43 0.11 -0.31
CA GLY A 146 16.22 -0.70 -0.18
C GLY A 146 15.73 -1.20 -1.53
N LYS A 147 14.68 -2.02 -1.51
CA LYS A 147 14.06 -2.60 -2.71
C LYS A 147 12.75 -1.89 -3.00
N ARG A 148 12.41 -1.74 -4.28
CA ARG A 148 11.14 -1.21 -4.76
C ARG A 148 10.52 -2.22 -5.71
N LEU A 149 9.35 -2.73 -5.34
CA LEU A 149 8.58 -3.64 -6.17
C LEU A 149 7.51 -2.87 -6.92
N SER A 150 7.48 -3.02 -8.25
CA SER A 150 6.43 -2.44 -9.09
C SER A 150 6.12 -3.38 -10.23
N ARG A 151 4.84 -3.73 -10.39
CA ARG A 151 4.34 -4.58 -11.48
C ARG A 151 5.13 -5.89 -11.68
N GLY A 152 5.58 -6.53 -10.60
CA GLY A 152 6.37 -7.75 -10.66
C GLY A 152 7.84 -7.55 -10.98
N VAL A 153 8.32 -6.30 -11.00
CA VAL A 153 9.73 -5.96 -11.19
C VAL A 153 10.29 -5.47 -9.87
N CYS A 154 11.41 -6.05 -9.44
CA CYS A 154 12.19 -5.50 -8.33
C CYS A 154 13.27 -4.54 -8.86
N THR A 155 13.30 -3.34 -8.31
CA THR A 155 14.33 -2.32 -8.56
C THR A 155 14.94 -1.85 -7.25
N TRP A 156 16.09 -1.18 -7.31
CA TRP A 156 16.73 -0.62 -6.12
C TRP A 156 16.21 0.79 -5.84
N LYS A 157 15.86 1.04 -4.57
CA LYS A 157 15.58 2.37 -4.06
C LYS A 157 16.91 3.07 -3.82
N GLY A 158 17.11 4.20 -4.49
CA GLY A 158 18.25 5.08 -4.28
C GLY A 158 18.11 5.89 -3.01
N CYS A 159 19.18 5.98 -2.24
CA CYS A 159 19.36 6.96 -1.18
C CYS A 159 20.51 7.89 -1.59
N ASP A 160 20.14 9.10 -1.98
CA ASP A 160 21.08 10.14 -2.35
C ASP A 160 21.54 10.89 -1.10
N VAL A 161 22.86 10.96 -0.90
CA VAL A 161 23.47 11.83 0.10
C VAL A 161 24.25 12.91 -0.64
N VAL A 162 23.89 14.16 -0.38
CA VAL A 162 24.58 15.33 -0.94
C VAL A 162 25.43 15.96 0.16
N ARG A 163 26.72 16.08 -0.08
CA ARG A 163 27.64 16.84 0.78
C ARG A 163 28.21 17.99 -0.04
N CYS A 164 28.04 19.21 0.46
CA CYS A 164 28.56 20.41 -0.17
C CYS A 164 29.62 21.05 0.72
N GLN A 165 30.67 21.55 0.09
CA GLN A 165 31.64 22.43 0.73
C GLN A 165 31.44 23.86 0.22
N PRO A 166 31.59 24.86 1.12
CA PRO A 166 31.52 26.25 0.72
C PRO A 166 32.63 26.58 -0.29
N PRO A 167 32.45 27.66 -1.08
CA PRO A 167 33.50 28.14 -1.97
C PRO A 167 34.76 28.55 -1.17
N CYS A 168 35.91 28.58 -1.85
CA CYS A 168 37.14 29.12 -1.27
C CYS A 168 36.96 30.57 -0.82
N ALA A 169 36.86 30.80 0.48
CA ALA A 169 36.76 32.14 1.04
C ALA A 169 38.04 32.93 0.75
N LYS A 170 37.89 34.17 0.27
CA LYS A 170 39.03 35.09 0.09
C LYS A 170 39.48 35.60 1.46
N PRO A 171 40.74 35.40 1.87
CA PRO A 171 41.26 35.90 3.13
C PRO A 171 41.19 37.43 3.18
N ALA A 172 41.10 37.98 4.38
CA ALA A 172 41.29 39.41 4.56
C ALA A 172 42.73 39.80 4.23
N ALA A 173 42.91 40.94 3.57
CA ALA A 173 44.20 41.61 3.55
C ALA A 173 44.59 41.94 4.99
N LYS A 174 45.89 41.90 5.31
CA LYS A 174 46.36 42.31 6.63
C LYS A 174 47.50 43.31 6.48
N THR A 175 47.59 44.14 7.51
CA THR A 175 48.58 45.19 7.63
C THR A 175 49.26 45.01 8.98
N MET A 176 50.59 45.07 9.00
CA MET A 176 51.37 45.03 10.23
C MET A 176 52.24 46.28 10.29
N ARG A 177 52.20 46.97 11.43
CA ARG A 177 53.08 48.10 11.70
C ARG A 177 54.12 47.67 12.71
N SER A 178 55.39 47.85 12.37
CA SER A 178 56.51 47.66 13.29
C SER A 178 57.22 48.99 13.52
N GLN A 179 57.62 49.24 14.76
CA GLN A 179 58.28 50.47 15.18
C GLN A 179 59.48 50.13 16.04
N SER A 180 60.62 50.70 15.68
CA SER A 180 61.86 50.67 16.46
C SER A 180 62.41 52.09 16.61
N ALA A 181 63.45 52.27 17.42
CA ALA A 181 64.11 53.56 17.56
C ALA A 181 64.57 54.06 16.18
N GLY A 182 63.95 55.14 15.68
CA GLY A 182 64.28 55.75 14.40
C GLY A 182 63.71 55.09 13.14
N ARG A 183 62.87 54.05 13.23
CA ARG A 183 62.27 53.39 12.05
C ARG A 183 60.82 52.97 12.29
N VAL A 184 59.95 53.26 11.32
CA VAL A 184 58.56 52.79 11.27
C VAL A 184 58.37 52.05 9.95
N CYS A 185 57.98 50.78 9.99
CA CYS A 185 57.63 50.02 8.80
C CYS A 185 56.15 49.65 8.82
N VAL A 186 55.53 49.68 7.64
CA VAL A 186 54.20 49.17 7.38
C VAL A 186 54.32 48.08 6.32
N ASP A 187 53.95 46.86 6.70
CA ASP A 187 53.87 45.70 5.84
C ASP A 187 52.40 45.49 5.47
N HIS A 188 52.10 45.57 4.17
CA HIS A 188 50.78 45.24 3.63
C HIS A 188 50.87 43.91 2.89
N TRP A 189 50.01 42.96 3.22
CA TRP A 189 49.87 41.74 2.44
C TRP A 189 48.41 41.46 2.10
N TRP A 190 48.16 41.09 0.84
CA TRP A 190 46.82 40.78 0.34
C TRP A 190 46.83 39.50 -0.50
N PRO A 191 45.72 38.74 -0.50
CA PRO A 191 45.60 37.56 -1.35
C PRO A 191 45.56 37.96 -2.83
N ALA A 192 46.42 37.34 -3.63
CA ALA A 192 46.64 37.71 -5.03
C ALA A 192 46.27 36.62 -6.04
N ALA A 193 46.41 35.35 -5.68
CA ALA A 193 46.07 34.22 -6.54
C ALA A 193 45.45 33.08 -5.73
N LEU A 194 44.50 32.36 -6.32
CA LEU A 194 43.87 31.18 -5.74
C LEU A 194 44.25 29.95 -6.56
N SER A 195 44.75 28.91 -5.90
CA SER A 195 44.89 27.56 -6.44
C SER A 195 43.90 26.63 -5.73
N VAL A 196 43.18 25.83 -6.52
CA VAL A 196 42.12 24.95 -6.03
C VAL A 196 42.43 23.53 -6.46
N ASP A 197 42.69 22.64 -5.50
CA ASP A 197 42.80 21.20 -5.76
C ASP A 197 41.42 20.55 -5.61
N THR A 198 41.05 19.82 -6.66
CA THR A 198 39.74 19.18 -6.82
C THR A 198 39.83 17.68 -7.07
N SER A 199 41.03 17.10 -6.91
CA SER A 199 41.33 15.67 -7.11
C SER A 199 40.55 14.75 -6.16
N LYS A 200 40.16 15.26 -4.98
CA LYS A 200 39.34 14.57 -3.99
C LYS A 200 37.88 15.02 -4.05
N ASP A 201 37.04 14.41 -3.20
CA ASP A 201 35.62 14.78 -3.03
C ASP A 201 35.45 16.20 -2.45
N GLY A 202 36.51 16.75 -1.83
CA GLY A 202 36.54 18.12 -1.30
C GLY A 202 37.16 19.14 -2.25
N MET A 203 37.44 20.31 -1.69
CA MET A 203 38.11 21.43 -2.32
C MET A 203 39.20 21.93 -1.36
N ASP A 204 40.47 21.80 -1.77
CA ASP A 204 41.58 22.34 -1.01
C ASP A 204 42.02 23.68 -1.63
N CYS A 205 41.84 24.75 -0.86
CA CYS A 205 42.08 26.12 -1.29
C CYS A 205 43.45 26.61 -0.80
N LYS A 206 44.28 27.09 -1.72
CA LYS A 206 45.57 27.74 -1.39
C LYS A 206 45.62 29.14 -1.97
N TRP A 207 45.83 30.13 -1.11
CA TRP A 207 45.99 31.53 -1.51
C TRP A 207 47.46 31.91 -1.56
N GLY A 208 47.90 32.38 -2.73
CA GLY A 208 49.15 33.11 -2.88
C GLY A 208 49.00 34.54 -2.38
N TRP A 209 50.00 35.05 -1.67
CA TRP A 209 50.01 36.40 -1.10
C TRP A 209 50.95 37.30 -1.89
N LYS A 210 50.57 38.57 -2.03
CA LYS A 210 51.49 39.65 -2.41
C LYS A 210 51.74 40.51 -1.19
N ASP A 211 52.98 40.91 -1.02
CA ASP A 211 53.43 41.77 0.07
C ASP A 211 54.12 43.03 -0.47
N VAL A 212 53.91 44.13 0.24
CA VAL A 212 54.65 45.38 0.06
C VAL A 212 55.03 45.91 1.43
N LYS A 213 56.33 46.12 1.63
CA LYS A 213 56.88 46.77 2.81
C LYS A 213 57.27 48.19 2.48
N VAL A 214 56.80 49.13 3.28
CA VAL A 214 57.21 50.54 3.22
C VAL A 214 57.79 50.91 4.58
N CYS A 215 59.05 51.31 4.61
CA CYS A 215 59.67 51.81 5.83
C CYS A 215 59.94 53.30 5.72
N HIS A 216 59.85 53.97 6.87
CA HIS A 216 60.26 55.34 7.05
C HIS A 216 61.27 55.40 8.18
N CYS A 217 62.41 56.03 7.93
CA CYS A 217 63.47 56.23 8.88
C CYS A 217 63.53 57.70 9.29
N ARG A 218 63.93 57.96 10.53
CA ARG A 218 64.14 59.30 11.06
C ARG A 218 65.46 59.85 10.53
N ASP A 219 65.42 61.05 9.94
CA ASP A 219 66.60 61.72 9.40
C ASP A 219 67.37 62.45 10.53
N GLY A 220 68.19 61.69 11.27
CA GLY A 220 68.94 62.21 12.42
C GLY A 220 68.03 62.79 13.51
N ASN A 221 68.36 63.98 14.04
CA ASN A 221 67.56 64.68 15.04
C ASN A 221 66.40 65.51 14.45
N LYS A 222 66.19 65.50 13.13
CA LYS A 222 65.13 66.28 12.49
C LYS A 222 63.76 65.61 12.71
N PRO A 223 62.65 66.38 12.79
CA PRO A 223 61.29 65.84 12.88
C PRO A 223 60.77 65.35 11.51
N VAL A 224 61.66 64.86 10.64
CA VAL A 224 61.34 64.46 9.26
C VAL A 224 61.57 62.96 9.11
N TRP A 225 60.54 62.26 8.65
CA TRP A 225 60.57 60.82 8.34
C TRP A 225 60.65 60.63 6.83
N LYS A 226 61.68 59.94 6.34
CA LYS A 226 61.89 59.67 4.90
C LYS A 226 61.84 58.18 4.60
N ARG A 227 61.44 57.83 3.39
CA ARG A 227 61.38 56.43 2.96
C ARG A 227 62.77 55.81 3.01
N CYS A 228 62.84 54.63 3.62
CA CYS A 228 63.95 53.69 3.66
C CYS A 228 63.33 52.27 3.54
#